data_AF-A0A3D2EIY8-F1
#
_entry.id   AF-A0A3D2EIY8-F1
#
_cell.length_a   1.000
_cell.length_b   1.000
_cell.length_c   1.000
_cell.angle_alpha   90.00
_cell.angle_beta   90.00
_cell.angle_gamma   90.00
#
_symmetry.space_group_name_H-M   'P 1'
#
loop_
_entity.id
_entity.type
_entity.pdbx_description
1 polymer ?
#
loop_
_entity_poly.entity_id
_entity_poly.type
_entity_poly.pdbx_seq_one_letter_code
_entity_poly.pdbx_strand_id
1 'polypeptide(L)'
;KVDTRVANVLAGIAASAHKMSNDIRLLQHLKEVEEPFEKNQIGSSAMAYKRNPMRSERIASLSRYVMIDALNPAITSATQWFERTLDDSANK
;
A
#
# COMPACT_ATOMS: atom_id res chain seq x y z
N LYS A 1 18.72 -12.40 -6.93
CA LYS A 1 18.08 -12.07 -5.62
C LYS A 1 18.11 -10.57 -5.27
N VAL A 2 18.59 -9.67 -6.13
CA VAL A 2 18.57 -8.22 -5.83
C VAL A 2 17.13 -7.70 -5.79
N ASP A 3 16.30 -8.12 -6.74
CA ASP A 3 14.89 -7.70 -6.84
C ASP A 3 14.10 -8.08 -5.59
N THR A 4 14.31 -9.30 -5.08
CA THR A 4 13.72 -9.77 -3.81
C THR A 4 14.12 -8.88 -2.64
N ARG A 5 15.38 -8.43 -2.58
CA ARG A 5 15.85 -7.54 -1.51
C ARG A 5 15.19 -6.16 -1.60
N VAL A 6 15.11 -5.60 -2.81
CA VAL A 6 14.49 -4.29 -3.06
C VAL A 6 13.00 -4.35 -2.71
N ALA A 7 12.28 -5.35 -3.23
CA ALA A 7 10.85 -5.50 -2.98
C ALA A 7 10.52 -5.71 -1.50
N ASN A 8 11.34 -6.46 -0.76
CA ASN A 8 11.14 -6.65 0.69
C ASN A 8 11.33 -5.34 1.50
N VAL A 9 12.26 -4.47 1.09
CA VAL A 9 12.40 -3.14 1.73
C VAL A 9 11.14 -2.32 1.49
N LEU A 10 10.62 -2.32 0.26
CA LEU A 10 9.36 -1.63 -0.07
C LEU A 10 8.17 -2.20 0.70
N ALA A 11 8.07 -3.54 0.82
CA ALA A 11 7.04 -4.20 1.62
C ALA A 11 7.12 -3.83 3.11
N GLY A 12 8.32 -3.69 3.68
CA GLY A 12 8.51 -3.23 5.05
C GLY A 12 8.04 -1.78 5.27
N ILE A 13 8.31 -0.90 4.31
CA ILE A 13 7.81 0.49 4.32
C ILE A 13 6.27 0.48 4.20
N ALA A 14 5.73 -0.33 3.28
CA ALA A 14 4.29 -0.47 3.09
C ALA A 14 3.58 -1.01 4.32
N ALA A 15 4.12 -2.02 5.01
CA ALA A 15 3.56 -2.53 6.26
C ALA A 15 3.50 -1.43 7.34
N SER A 16 4.55 -0.62 7.44
CA SER A 16 4.61 0.52 8.37
C SER A 16 3.56 1.58 8.00
N ALA A 17 3.44 1.92 6.72
CA ALA A 17 2.44 2.85 6.21
C ALA A 17 1.00 2.36 6.44
N HIS A 18 0.75 1.05 6.21
CA HIS A 18 -0.55 0.43 6.47
C HIS A 18 -0.92 0.54 7.95
N LYS A 19 0.02 0.26 8.87
CA LYS A 19 -0.21 0.40 10.31
C LYS A 19 -0.56 1.85 10.70
N MET A 20 0.26 2.82 10.28
CA MET A 20 0.01 4.25 10.55
C MET A 20 -1.35 4.71 9.99
N SER A 21 -1.69 4.28 8.77
CA SER A 21 -2.97 4.61 8.15
C SER A 21 -4.16 4.03 8.91
N ASN A 22 -4.02 2.84 9.51
CA ASN A 22 -5.06 2.26 10.35
C ASN A 22 -5.26 3.06 11.64
N ASP A 23 -4.18 3.47 12.29
CA ASP A 23 -4.27 4.30 13.49
C ASP A 23 -5.00 5.61 13.20
N ILE A 24 -4.64 6.31 12.10
CA ILE A 24 -5.31 7.56 11.70
C ILE A 24 -6.81 7.35 11.47
N ARG A 25 -7.18 6.26 10.79
CA ARG A 25 -8.60 5.93 10.53
C ARG A 25 -9.37 5.67 11.83
N LEU A 26 -8.76 4.98 12.79
CA LEU A 26 -9.36 4.74 14.11
C LEU A 26 -9.47 6.04 14.92
N LEU A 27 -8.43 6.85 14.96
CA LEU A 27 -8.44 8.15 15.66
C LEU A 27 -9.47 9.10 15.05
N GLN A 28 -9.67 9.08 13.72
CA GLN A 28 -10.72 9.86 13.07
C GLN A 28 -12.12 9.33 13.37
N HIS A 29 -12.29 8.02 13.55
CA HIS A 29 -13.55 7.47 14.07
C HIS A 29 -13.84 7.96 15.50
N LEU A 30 -12.80 8.06 16.34
CA LEU A 30 -12.89 8.60 17.70
C LEU A 30 -12.97 10.14 17.77
N LYS A 31 -12.83 10.82 16.63
CA LYS A 31 -12.80 12.29 16.49
C LYS A 31 -11.64 12.97 17.23
N GLU A 32 -10.55 12.25 17.44
CA GLU A 32 -9.33 12.77 18.08
C GLU A 32 -8.39 13.44 17.06
N VAL A 33 -8.38 12.93 15.82
CA VAL A 33 -7.57 13.43 14.70
C VAL A 33 -8.41 13.42 13.43
N GLU A 34 -8.24 14.42 12.56
CA GLU A 34 -8.80 14.38 11.20
C GLU A 34 -7.68 14.55 10.17
N GLU A 35 -7.82 13.88 9.02
CA GLU A 35 -7.01 14.21 7.85
C GLU A 35 -7.28 15.63 7.34
N PRO A 36 -6.30 16.27 6.67
CA PRO A 36 -6.52 17.56 6.02
C PRO A 36 -7.69 17.50 5.05
N PHE A 37 -8.63 18.45 5.22
CA PHE A 37 -9.80 18.60 4.36
C PHE A 37 -9.67 19.86 3.50
N GLU A 38 -9.58 19.70 2.20
CA GLU A 38 -9.36 20.83 1.29
C GLU A 38 -10.64 21.66 1.10
N LYS A 39 -10.47 22.95 0.77
CA LYS A 39 -11.58 23.91 0.64
C LYS A 39 -12.70 23.44 -0.32
N ASN A 40 -12.32 22.74 -1.39
CA ASN A 40 -13.24 22.26 -2.42
C ASN A 40 -13.48 20.73 -2.34
N GLN A 41 -13.03 20.07 -1.28
CA GLN A 41 -13.17 18.63 -1.13
C GLN A 41 -14.61 18.25 -0.80
N ILE A 42 -15.16 17.26 -1.52
CA ILE A 42 -16.47 16.67 -1.24
C ILE A 42 -16.23 15.32 -0.56
N GLY A 43 -16.64 15.19 0.70
CA GLY A 43 -16.44 13.94 1.44
C GLY A 43 -17.46 12.85 1.12
N SER A 44 -18.67 13.22 0.66
CA SER A 44 -19.68 12.28 0.15
C SER A 44 -20.64 13.00 -0.80
N SER A 45 -21.06 12.31 -1.86
CA SER A 45 -22.04 12.82 -2.82
C SER A 45 -23.44 13.03 -2.23
N ALA A 46 -23.78 12.31 -1.15
CA ALA A 46 -25.11 12.36 -0.54
C ALA A 46 -25.14 13.09 0.82
N MET A 47 -23.98 13.26 1.47
CA MET A 47 -23.90 13.76 2.84
C MET A 47 -22.86 14.89 2.94
N ALA A 48 -23.32 16.14 2.92
CA ALA A 48 -22.45 17.32 2.88
C ALA A 48 -21.51 17.47 4.09
N TYR A 49 -21.91 16.97 5.27
CA TYR A 49 -21.11 17.05 6.49
C TYR A 49 -20.10 15.91 6.65
N LYS A 50 -20.15 14.88 5.80
CA LYS A 50 -19.34 13.67 5.97
C LYS A 50 -17.89 13.94 5.59
N ARG A 51 -16.95 13.61 6.48
CA ARG A 51 -15.51 13.68 6.26
C ARG A 51 -14.88 12.31 6.46
N ASN A 52 -14.43 11.68 5.37
CA ASN A 52 -13.84 10.35 5.41
C ASN A 52 -12.29 10.43 5.39
N PRO A 53 -11.58 9.53 6.09
CA PRO A 53 -10.12 9.41 6.03
C PRO A 53 -9.65 8.77 4.71
N MET A 54 -10.07 9.33 3.58
CA MET A 54 -9.90 8.73 2.25
C MET A 54 -8.43 8.60 1.84
N ARG A 55 -7.54 9.46 2.35
CA ARG A 55 -6.12 9.38 2.02
C ARG A 55 -5.48 8.20 2.74
N SER A 56 -5.76 8.01 4.02
CA SER A 56 -5.31 6.84 4.79
C SER A 56 -5.92 5.56 4.25
N GLU A 57 -7.18 5.55 3.84
CA GLU A 57 -7.79 4.39 3.17
C GLU A 57 -7.05 4.02 1.88
N ARG A 58 -6.66 5.03 1.08
CA ARG A 58 -5.86 4.81 -0.13
C ARG A 58 -4.45 4.32 0.20
N ILE A 59 -3.80 4.86 1.23
CA ILE A 59 -2.49 4.39 1.71
C ILE A 59 -2.58 2.92 2.10
N ALA A 60 -3.59 2.52 2.89
CA ALA A 60 -3.80 1.14 3.29
C ALA A 60 -3.98 0.21 2.07
N SER A 61 -4.78 0.64 1.08
CA SER A 61 -5.02 -0.14 -0.14
C SER A 61 -3.74 -0.38 -0.95
N LEU A 62 -2.97 0.68 -1.23
CA LEU A 62 -1.72 0.59 -1.99
C LEU A 62 -0.64 -0.16 -1.20
N SER A 63 -0.56 0.04 0.11
CA SER A 63 0.39 -0.68 0.96
C SER A 63 0.16 -2.19 0.91
N ARG A 64 -1.11 -2.62 0.93
CA ARG A 64 -1.45 -4.04 0.79
C ARG A 64 -0.98 -4.61 -0.55
N TYR A 65 -1.15 -3.86 -1.64
CA TYR A 65 -0.66 -4.27 -2.96
C TYR A 65 0.86 -4.51 -2.94
N VAL A 66 1.65 -3.54 -2.49
CA VAL A 66 3.12 -3.63 -2.43
C VAL A 66 3.59 -4.80 -1.56
N MET A 67 2.92 -5.05 -0.43
CA MET A 67 3.27 -6.17 0.46
C MET A 67 3.08 -7.53 -0.21
N ILE A 68 2.01 -7.71 -0.98
CA ILE A 68 1.72 -8.97 -1.67
C ILE A 68 2.64 -9.17 -2.87
N ASP A 69 2.92 -8.10 -3.61
CA ASP A 69 3.76 -8.09 -4.81
C ASP A 69 5.20 -8.52 -4.52
N ALA A 70 5.71 -8.28 -3.31
CA ALA A 70 7.06 -8.69 -2.90
C ALA A 70 7.34 -10.20 -2.96
N LEU A 71 6.30 -11.03 -3.05
CA LEU A 71 6.44 -12.48 -3.26
C LEU A 71 6.93 -12.83 -4.68
N ASN A 72 6.56 -12.03 -5.69
CA ASN A 72 6.87 -12.30 -7.09
C ASN A 72 8.38 -12.46 -7.35
N PRO A 73 9.26 -11.50 -7.00
CA PRO A 73 10.68 -11.64 -7.25
C PRO A 73 11.34 -12.76 -6.43
N ALA A 74 10.77 -13.15 -5.29
CA ALA A 74 11.28 -14.30 -4.53
C ALA A 74 11.09 -15.59 -5.33
N ILE A 75 9.89 -15.81 -5.87
CA ILE A 75 9.54 -16.99 -6.66
C ILE A 75 10.33 -17.01 -7.96
N THR A 76 10.35 -15.91 -8.73
CA THR A 76 11.12 -15.81 -9.98
C THR A 76 12.59 -16.17 -9.76
N SER A 77 13.21 -15.64 -8.69
CA SER A 77 14.61 -15.91 -8.42
C SER A 77 14.90 -17.37 -8.03
N ALA A 78 13.91 -18.11 -7.54
CA ALA A 78 14.04 -19.49 -7.13
C ALA A 78 13.91 -20.49 -8.31
N THR A 79 13.24 -20.09 -9.39
CA THR A 79 12.92 -20.98 -10.52
C THR A 79 13.79 -20.76 -11.76
N GLN A 80 14.66 -19.75 -11.77
CA GLN A 80 15.58 -19.50 -12.89
C GLN A 80 16.56 -20.65 -13.12
N TRP A 81 16.78 -21.02 -14.38
CA TRP A 81 17.69 -22.10 -14.75
C TRP A 81 19.03 -21.56 -15.28
N PHE A 82 20.13 -22.11 -14.76
CA PHE A 82 21.51 -21.81 -15.17
C PHE A 82 21.78 -20.30 -15.30
N GLU A 83 22.11 -19.81 -16.49
CA GLU A 83 22.45 -18.41 -16.74
C GLU A 83 21.22 -17.49 -16.77
N ARG A 84 20.08 -17.94 -17.34
CA ARG A 84 18.80 -17.20 -17.42
C ARG A 84 17.70 -18.00 -18.13
N THR A 85 16.45 -17.85 -17.67
CA THR A 85 15.21 -18.20 -18.40
C THR A 85 14.31 -16.96 -18.55
N LEU A 86 13.53 -16.88 -19.64
CA LEU A 86 12.79 -15.65 -20.02
C LEU A 86 11.42 -15.49 -19.33
N ASP A 87 11.01 -16.46 -18.50
CA ASP A 87 9.79 -16.43 -17.70
C ASP A 87 9.77 -15.28 -16.67
N ASP A 88 10.92 -14.67 -16.39
CA ASP A 88 11.05 -13.48 -15.56
C ASP A 88 10.48 -12.20 -16.21
N SER A 89 10.50 -12.10 -17.55
CA SER A 89 10.27 -10.83 -18.25
C SER A 89 8.84 -10.30 -18.17
N ALA A 90 7.85 -11.17 -17.99
CA ALA A 90 6.43 -10.78 -17.91
C ALA A 90 5.93 -10.67 -16.46
N ASN A 91 6.73 -11.08 -15.49
CA ASN A 91 6.35 -11.03 -14.08
C ASN A 91 6.25 -9.57 -13.62
N LYS A 92 5.20 -9.27 -12.85
CA LYS A 92 4.85 -7.92 -12.41
C LYS A 92 5.35 -7.66 -11.00
#